data_AF-A0A126Z5E7-F1
#
_entry.id   AF-A0A126Z5E7-F1
#
_cell.length_a   1.000
_cell.length_b   1.000
_cell.length_c   1.000
_cell.angle_alpha   90.00
_cell.angle_beta   90.00
_cell.angle_gamma   90.00
#
_symmetry.space_group_name_H-M   'P 1'
#
loop_
_entity.id
_entity.type
_entity.pdbx_description
1 polymer ?
#
loop_
_entity_poly.entity_id
_entity_poly.type
_entity_poly.pdbx_seq_one_letter_code
_entity_poly.pdbx_strand_id
1 'polypeptide(L)'
;MTYADFEVAVEHLKQVDYPIEVASEQAWPHFRGWRVNYEQVAYALAYAIDAPPALWSGDRRFPSEPMPPSRPSNRTASGVTADDPQMLRRGRGHSRGGREQR
;
A
#
# COMPACT_ATOMS: atom_id res chain seq x y z
N MET A 1 -11.03 9.87 -9.50
CA MET A 1 -10.67 9.93 -8.07
C MET A 1 -11.33 11.13 -7.40
N THR A 2 -12.20 10.84 -6.45
CA THR A 2 -12.97 11.77 -5.64
C THR A 2 -12.25 12.04 -4.30
N TYR A 3 -12.75 13.00 -3.51
CA TYR A 3 -12.27 13.19 -2.14
C TYR A 3 -12.56 11.97 -1.26
N ALA A 4 -13.72 11.32 -1.43
CA ALA A 4 -14.06 10.10 -0.70
C ALA A 4 -13.08 8.95 -0.97
N ASP A 5 -12.65 8.77 -2.22
CA ASP A 5 -11.61 7.78 -2.57
C ASP A 5 -10.29 8.07 -1.84
N PHE A 6 -9.95 9.35 -1.68
CA PHE A 6 -8.76 9.78 -0.95
C PHE A 6 -8.89 9.54 0.56
N GLU A 7 -10.05 9.81 1.16
CA GLU A 7 -10.30 9.51 2.57
C GLU A 7 -10.21 8.01 2.88
N VAL A 8 -10.69 7.16 1.98
CA VAL A 8 -10.51 5.69 2.10
C VAL A 8 -9.03 5.33 2.15
N ALA A 9 -8.20 5.95 1.31
CA ALA A 9 -6.76 5.73 1.34
C ALA A 9 -6.11 6.24 2.64
N VAL A 10 -6.54 7.39 3.17
CA VAL A 10 -6.07 7.91 4.47
C VAL A 10 -6.48 6.97 5.60
N GLU A 11 -7.66 6.38 5.56
CA GLU A 11 -8.11 5.41 6.56
C GLU A 11 -7.24 4.13 6.55
N HIS A 12 -6.84 3.65 5.38
CA HIS A 12 -5.87 2.54 5.30
C HIS A 12 -4.52 2.88 5.94
N LEU A 13 -4.07 4.13 5.87
CA LEU A 13 -2.84 4.58 6.55
C LEU A 13 -3.02 4.56 8.07
N LYS A 14 -4.17 5.02 8.58
CA LYS A 14 -4.47 4.99 10.02
C LYS A 14 -4.54 3.55 10.55
N GLN A 15 -5.11 2.61 9.80
CA GLN A 15 -5.20 1.20 10.18
C GLN A 15 -3.85 0.52 10.42
N VAL A 16 -2.77 1.06 9.85
CA VAL A 16 -1.40 0.57 10.04
C VAL A 16 -0.57 1.46 10.97
N ASP A 17 -1.23 2.31 11.76
CA ASP A 17 -0.63 3.26 12.69
C ASP A 17 0.37 4.21 12.00
N TYR A 18 0.14 4.54 10.72
CA TYR A 18 0.98 5.50 10.01
C TYR A 18 0.77 6.91 10.60
N PRO A 19 1.83 7.67 10.91
CA PRO A 19 1.69 9.00 11.52
C PRO A 19 1.15 10.00 10.49
N ILE A 20 -0.07 10.50 10.73
CA ILE A 20 -0.70 11.53 9.91
C ILE A 20 -0.51 12.90 10.56
N GLU A 21 0.23 13.77 9.89
CA GLU A 21 0.57 15.12 10.40
C GLU A 21 -0.44 16.21 9.98
N VAL A 22 -1.21 15.97 8.92
CA VAL A 22 -2.11 16.96 8.30
C VAL A 22 -3.48 16.32 8.05
N ALA A 23 -4.56 17.05 8.37
CA ALA A 23 -5.93 16.60 8.14
C ALA A 23 -6.24 16.39 6.65
N SER A 24 -7.13 15.45 6.34
CA SER A 24 -7.48 15.06 4.96
C SER A 24 -7.95 16.23 4.10
N GLU A 25 -8.81 17.10 4.67
CA GLU A 25 -9.37 18.29 4.03
C GLU A 25 -8.28 19.27 3.59
N GLN A 26 -7.23 19.41 4.41
CA GLN A 26 -6.10 20.28 4.13
C GLN A 26 -5.11 19.64 3.15
N ALA A 27 -4.90 18.32 3.24
CA ALA A 27 -4.00 17.59 2.34
C ALA A 27 -4.56 17.45 0.91
N TRP A 28 -5.88 17.40 0.77
CA TRP A 28 -6.55 17.10 -0.51
C TRP A 28 -6.22 18.06 -1.66
N PRO A 29 -6.26 19.41 -1.48
CA PRO A 29 -5.89 20.33 -2.55
C PRO A 29 -4.45 20.12 -3.04
N HIS A 30 -3.52 19.84 -2.12
CA HIS A 30 -2.12 19.55 -2.46
C HIS A 30 -2.00 18.24 -3.24
N PHE A 31 -2.65 17.18 -2.76
CA PHE A 31 -2.68 15.89 -3.44
C PHE A 31 -3.21 16.02 -4.88
N ARG A 32 -4.32 16.74 -5.07
CA ARG A 32 -4.89 17.03 -6.40
C ARG A 32 -3.95 17.85 -7.26
N GLY A 33 -3.32 18.89 -6.71
CA GLY A 33 -2.36 19.72 -7.42
C GLY A 33 -1.17 18.90 -7.95
N TRP A 34 -0.62 18.00 -7.13
CA TRP A 34 0.47 17.13 -7.55
C TRP A 34 0.08 16.17 -8.67
N ARG A 35 -1.14 15.62 -8.63
CA ARG A 35 -1.60 14.72 -9.69
C ARG A 35 -1.67 15.39 -11.06
N VAL A 36 -2.10 16.65 -11.12
CA VAL A 36 -2.14 17.40 -12.39
C VAL A 36 -0.75 17.44 -13.05
N ASN A 37 0.31 17.57 -12.24
CA ASN A 37 1.69 17.68 -12.75
C ASN A 37 2.26 16.34 -13.22
N TYR A 38 1.94 15.23 -12.54
CA TYR A 38 2.65 13.96 -12.74
C TYR A 38 1.82 12.84 -13.34
N GLU A 39 0.49 12.86 -13.20
CA GLU A 39 -0.36 11.71 -13.54
C GLU A 39 -0.28 11.36 -15.02
N GLN A 40 -0.35 12.35 -15.92
CA GLN A 40 -0.28 12.13 -17.35
C GLN A 40 1.09 11.59 -17.79
N VAL A 41 2.18 12.15 -17.26
CA VAL A 41 3.54 11.69 -17.58
C VAL A 41 3.76 10.26 -17.06
N ALA A 42 3.28 9.96 -15.85
CA ALA A 42 3.36 8.62 -15.28
C ALA A 42 2.59 7.59 -16.12
N TYR A 43 1.37 7.94 -16.59
CA TYR A 43 0.60 7.05 -17.47
C TYR A 43 1.24 6.89 -18.85
N ALA A 44 1.80 7.95 -19.43
CA ALA A 44 2.54 7.86 -20.68
C ALA A 44 3.77 6.96 -20.55
N LEU A 45 4.52 7.07 -19.45
CA LEU A 45 5.66 6.20 -19.18
C LEU A 45 5.21 4.74 -19.00
N ALA A 46 4.17 4.50 -18.20
CA ALA A 46 3.62 3.16 -17.99
C ALA A 46 3.14 2.53 -19.32
N TYR A 47 2.57 3.33 -20.22
CA TYR A 47 2.19 2.90 -21.56
C TYR A 47 3.42 2.57 -22.42
N ALA A 48 4.44 3.44 -22.40
CA ALA A 48 5.64 3.28 -23.23
C ALA A 48 6.47 2.04 -22.88
N ILE A 49 6.43 1.60 -21.62
CA ILE A 49 7.19 0.43 -21.14
C ILE A 49 6.33 -0.83 -20.99
N ASP A 50 5.06 -0.81 -21.42
CA ASP A 50 4.09 -1.89 -21.20
C ASP A 50 4.04 -2.36 -19.73
N ALA A 51 3.98 -1.41 -18.79
CA ALA A 51 3.96 -1.71 -17.36
C ALA A 51 2.72 -2.55 -16.98
N PRO A 52 2.85 -3.56 -16.08
CA PRO A 52 1.70 -4.30 -15.59
C PRO A 52 0.75 -3.40 -14.79
N PRO A 53 -0.55 -3.76 -14.71
CA PRO A 53 -1.51 -3.04 -13.88
C PRO A 53 -1.10 -3.20 -12.42
N ALA A 54 -1.20 -2.11 -11.67
CA ALA A 54 -0.95 -2.11 -10.23
C ALA A 54 -2.24 -1.75 -9.50
N LEU A 55 -2.36 -2.22 -8.24
CA LEU A 55 -3.56 -2.06 -7.41
C LEU A 55 -4.07 -0.61 -7.29
N TRP A 56 -3.20 0.39 -7.48
CA TRP A 56 -3.48 1.81 -7.25
C TRP A 56 -3.36 2.70 -8.50
N SER A 57 -3.12 2.13 -9.69
CA SER A 57 -2.87 2.94 -10.91
C SER A 57 -3.75 2.54 -12.10
N GLY A 58 -4.83 1.78 -11.86
CA GLY A 58 -5.85 1.47 -12.85
C GLY A 58 -5.40 0.46 -13.92
N ASP A 59 -6.22 0.34 -14.97
CA ASP A 59 -6.02 -0.62 -16.05
C ASP A 59 -4.82 -0.30 -16.94
N ARG A 60 -4.47 -1.25 -17.80
CA ARG A 60 -3.38 -1.16 -18.79
C ARG A 60 -3.86 -1.59 -20.16
N ARG A 61 -3.02 -1.30 -21.17
CA ARG A 61 -3.24 -1.74 -22.55
C ARG A 61 -3.46 -3.25 -22.65
N PHE A 62 -2.68 -4.04 -21.91
CA PHE A 62 -2.85 -5.49 -21.84
C PHE A 62 -3.57 -5.85 -20.54
N PRO A 63 -4.80 -6.40 -20.64
CA PRO A 63 -5.54 -6.79 -19.45
C PRO A 63 -4.81 -7.92 -18.75
N SER A 64 -4.49 -7.72 -17.48
CA SER A 64 -3.90 -8.71 -16.59
C SER A 64 -4.37 -8.41 -15.17
N GLU A 65 -4.36 -9.44 -14.32
CA GLU A 65 -4.77 -9.27 -12.92
C GLU A 65 -3.68 -8.51 -12.15
N PRO A 66 -4.00 -7.41 -11.45
CA PRO A 66 -3.02 -6.71 -10.61
C PRO A 66 -2.51 -7.64 -9.50
N MET A 67 -1.20 -7.85 -9.43
CA MET A 67 -0.61 -8.71 -8.41
C MET A 67 -0.32 -7.91 -7.12
N PRO A 68 -0.89 -8.30 -5.96
CA PRO A 68 -0.59 -7.63 -4.70
C PRO A 68 0.84 -7.91 -4.23
N PRO A 69 1.45 -7.01 -3.44
CA PRO A 69 2.74 -7.28 -2.83
C PRO A 69 2.63 -8.48 -1.89
N SER A 70 3.39 -9.53 -2.17
CA SER A 70 3.57 -10.65 -1.24
C SER A 70 4.70 -10.30 -0.28
N ARG A 71 4.45 -10.33 1.03
CA ARG A 71 5.48 -10.16 2.05
C ARG A 71 6.20 -11.51 2.24
N PRO A 72 7.44 -11.68 1.77
CA PRO A 72 8.14 -12.95 1.95
C PRO A 72 8.38 -13.20 3.44
N SER A 73 8.45 -14.47 3.83
CA SER A 73 8.94 -14.83 5.16
C SER A 73 10.33 -14.24 5.37
N ASN A 74 10.58 -13.68 6.56
CA ASN A 74 11.91 -13.20 6.92
C ASN A 74 12.92 -14.34 6.72
N ARG A 75 13.93 -14.13 5.86
CA ARG A 75 14.98 -15.13 5.64
C ARG A 75 16.09 -14.86 6.64
N THR A 76 16.24 -15.75 7.61
CA THR A 76 17.32 -15.69 8.59
C THR A 76 18.42 -16.69 8.22
N ALA A 77 19.67 -16.34 8.51
CA ALA A 77 20.78 -17.29 8.37
C ALA A 77 20.64 -18.45 9.36
N SER A 78 21.19 -19.61 9.03
CA SER A 78 21.29 -20.74 9.95
C SER A 78 22.17 -20.33 11.14
N GLY A 79 21.59 -20.23 12.34
CA GLY A 79 22.29 -19.83 13.58
C GLY A 79 21.73 -18.58 14.26
N VAL A 80 20.76 -17.89 13.66
CA VAL A 80 20.05 -16.77 14.28
C VAL A 80 19.25 -17.25 15.49
N THR A 81 19.49 -16.63 16.65
CA THR A 81 18.80 -16.93 17.91
C THR A 81 17.58 -16.03 18.10
N ALA A 82 16.70 -16.35 19.05
CA ALA A 82 15.48 -15.58 19.30
C ALA A 82 15.73 -14.13 19.74
N ASP A 83 16.88 -13.88 20.37
CA ASP A 83 17.32 -12.55 20.83
C ASP A 83 18.05 -11.74 19.75
N ASP A 84 18.20 -12.27 18.53
CA ASP A 84 18.84 -11.54 17.44
C ASP A 84 18.01 -10.29 17.06
N PRO A 85 18.63 -9.11 16.90
CA PRO A 85 17.98 -7.90 16.40
C PRO A 85 17.14 -8.11 15.13
N GLN A 86 17.52 -9.06 14.26
CA GLN A 86 16.76 -9.42 13.05
C GLN A 86 15.45 -10.15 13.34
N MET A 87 15.30 -10.75 14.53
CA MET A 87 14.11 -11.44 15.01
C MET A 87 13.18 -10.54 15.84
N LEU A 88 13.68 -9.41 16.33
CA LEU A 88 13.03 -8.51 17.30
C LEU A 88 11.88 -7.64 16.75
N ARG A 89 11.22 -8.03 15.65
CA ARG A 89 9.98 -7.38 15.18
C ARG A 89 8.75 -8.28 15.29
N ARG A 90 8.35 -8.56 16.52
CA ARG A 90 6.96 -8.97 16.85
C ARG A 90 6.20 -7.79 17.46
N GLY A 91 5.86 -6.81 16.63
CA GLY A 91 4.72 -5.92 16.93
C GLY A 91 3.43 -6.73 16.78
N ARG A 92 2.56 -6.70 17.79
CA ARG A 92 1.28 -7.44 17.88
C ARG A 92 0.46 -7.33 16.58
N GLY A 93 0.43 -8.41 15.80
CA GLY A 93 -0.49 -8.58 14.69
C GLY A 93 -1.83 -9.10 15.21
N HIS A 94 -2.89 -8.37 14.86
CA HIS A 94 -4.31 -8.67 15.06
C HIS A 94 -4.66 -10.18 15.06
N SER A 95 -5.20 -10.66 16.18
CA SER A 95 -5.87 -11.95 16.26
C SER A 95 -7.07 -11.95 15.31
N ARG A 96 -6.99 -12.66 14.19
CA ARG A 96 -8.18 -13.09 13.44
C ARG A 96 -8.95 -14.05 14.35
N GLY A 97 -10.04 -13.56 14.94
CA GLY A 97 -10.98 -14.38 15.71
C GLY A 97 -11.41 -15.59 14.89
N GLY A 98 -11.24 -16.78 15.48
CA GLY A 98 -11.67 -18.04 14.90
C GLY A 98 -13.19 -18.04 14.73
N ARG A 99 -13.65 -18.55 13.59
CA ARG A 99 -15.05 -18.93 13.39
C ARG A 99 -15.35 -20.10 14.31
N GLU A 100 -16.23 -19.87 15.27
CA GLU A 100 -16.98 -20.91 15.96
C GLU A 100 -18.43 -20.70 15.55
N GLN A 101 -18.95 -21.54 14.65
CA GLN A 101 -20.39 -21.81 14.59
C GLN A 101 -20.58 -23.30 14.32
N ARG A 102 -21.43 -23.83 15.20
CA ARG A 102 -21.77 -25.20 15.51
C ARG A 102 -22.96 -25.66 14.67
#